data_AF-A0A2E9N317-F1
#
_entry.id   AF-A0A2E9N317-F1
#
_cell.length_a   1.000
_cell.length_b   1.000
_cell.length_c   1.000
_cell.angle_alpha   90.00
_cell.angle_beta   90.00
_cell.angle_gamma   90.00
#
_symmetry.space_group_name_H-M   'P 1'
#
loop_
_entity.id
_entity.type
_entity.pdbx_description
1 polymer ?
#
loop_
_entity_poly.entity_id
_entity_poly.type
_entity_poly.pdbx_seq_one_letter_code
_entity_poly.pdbx_strand_id
1 'polypeptide(L)' 'MARSVPAIIERRRTKEMSRMIKEGDPAPDFTTLDHTGNEVRLSDLKGQKVWLWFFSSPGGGN' A
#
# COMPACT_ATOMS: atom_id res chain seq x y z
N MET A 1 -15.46 -39.11 -13.96
CA MET A 1 -14.61 -38.75 -12.79
C MET A 1 -13.46 -37.88 -13.30
N ALA A 2 -13.58 -36.56 -13.23
CA ALA A 2 -12.49 -35.63 -13.51
C ALA A 2 -12.20 -34.86 -12.22
N ARG A 3 -10.98 -35.00 -11.71
CA ARG A 3 -10.51 -34.29 -10.52
C ARG A 3 -10.39 -32.80 -10.87
N SER A 4 -11.19 -31.98 -10.19
CA SER A 4 -11.13 -30.52 -10.28
C SER A 4 -9.80 -30.04 -9.69
N VAL A 5 -9.09 -29.18 -10.43
CA VAL A 5 -7.86 -28.53 -10.00
C VAL A 5 -8.25 -27.39 -9.05
N PRO A 6 -7.77 -27.33 -7.78
CA PRO A 6 -8.14 -26.25 -6.89
C PRO A 6 -7.17 -25.06 -6.99
N ALA A 7 -7.73 -23.87 -6.74
CA ALA A 7 -7.08 -22.65 -6.27
C ALA A 7 -6.14 -21.90 -7.24
N ILE A 8 -6.71 -21.03 -8.08
CA ILE A 8 -6.07 -19.77 -8.46
C ILE A 8 -6.71 -18.67 -7.60
N ILE A 9 -6.08 -18.44 -6.44
CA ILE A 9 -5.98 -17.18 -5.69
C ILE A 9 -7.09 -16.16 -6.02
N GLU A 10 -8.30 -16.41 -5.54
CA GLU A 10 -9.30 -15.35 -5.38
C GLU A 10 -8.73 -14.39 -4.33
N ARG A 11 -8.23 -13.24 -4.76
CA ARG A 11 -7.90 -12.12 -3.87
C ARG A 11 -9.17 -11.80 -3.07
N ARG A 12 -9.31 -12.37 -1.88
CA ARG A 12 -10.27 -11.91 -0.90
C ARG A 12 -9.83 -10.51 -0.49
N ARG A 13 -10.29 -9.50 -1.23
CA ARG A 13 -10.37 -8.14 -0.72
C ARG A 13 -11.33 -8.21 0.45
N THR A 14 -10.80 -8.39 1.65
CA THR A 14 -11.60 -8.32 2.86
C THR A 14 -12.22 -6.93 2.90
N LYS A 15 -13.47 -6.86 3.36
CA LYS A 15 -14.29 -5.65 3.47
C LYS A 15 -13.63 -4.54 4.33
N GLU A 16 -12.55 -4.87 5.05
CA GLU A 16 -11.71 -3.93 5.79
C GLU A 16 -10.73 -3.13 4.90
N MET A 17 -10.40 -3.61 3.69
CA MET A 17 -9.43 -2.96 2.80
C MET A 17 -9.97 -1.72 2.07
N SER A 18 -11.21 -1.31 2.34
CA SER A 18 -11.88 -0.21 1.63
C SER A 18 -12.37 0.90 2.54
N ARG A 19 -11.85 1.02 3.78
CA ARG A 19 -12.08 2.25 4.52
C ARG A 19 -11.21 3.35 3.92
N MET A 20 -11.84 4.30 3.25
CA MET A 20 -11.20 5.56 2.88
C MET A 20 -10.73 6.23 4.17
N ILE A 21 -9.42 6.47 4.28
CA ILE A 21 -8.84 7.16 5.44
C ILE A 21 -9.43 8.56 5.54
N LYS A 22 -9.67 9.02 6.77
CA LYS A 22 -10.18 10.36 7.05
C LYS A 22 -9.14 11.17 7.80
N GLU A 23 -9.32 12.48 7.83
CA GLU A 23 -8.49 13.35 8.67
C GLU A 23 -8.55 12.90 10.13
N GLY A 24 -7.38 12.85 10.79
CA GLY A 24 -7.23 12.37 12.16
C GLY A 24 -7.08 10.85 12.30
N ASP A 25 -7.41 10.05 11.27
CA ASP A 25 -7.08 8.62 11.29
C ASP A 25 -5.54 8.46 11.27
N PRO A 26 -4.96 7.53 12.06
CA PRO A 26 -3.54 7.24 11.97
C PRO A 26 -3.19 6.70 10.58
N ALA A 27 -2.09 7.19 10.00
CA ALA A 27 -1.60 6.70 8.72
C ALA A 27 -1.32 5.19 8.81
N PRO A 28 -1.81 4.38 7.85
CA PRO A 28 -1.48 2.96 7.78
C PRO A 28 0.03 2.77 7.65
N ASP A 29 0.59 1.82 8.38
CA ASP A 29 2.01 1.49 8.24
C ASP A 29 2.26 0.86 6.87
N PHE A 30 3.42 1.18 6.28
CA PHE A 30 3.85 0.60 5.01
C PHE A 30 5.36 0.52 4.94
N THR A 31 5.82 -0.39 4.09
CA THR A 31 7.21 -0.56 3.72
C THR A 31 7.32 -0.43 2.20
N THR A 32 8.27 0.36 1.71
CA THR A 32 8.53 0.56 0.28
C THR A 32 10.04 0.56 0.02
N LEU A 33 10.41 0.54 -1.25
CA LEU A 33 11.77 0.83 -1.68
C LEU A 33 11.89 2.29 -2.09
N ASP A 34 13.01 2.93 -1.75
CA ASP A 34 13.37 4.23 -2.30
C ASP A 34 13.95 4.11 -3.72
N HIS A 35 14.31 5.24 -4.32
CA HIS A 35 14.87 5.32 -5.67
C HIS A 35 16.22 4.62 -5.86
N THR A 36 16.91 4.26 -4.77
CA THR A 36 18.17 3.50 -4.78
C THR A 36 17.98 2.03 -4.42
N GLY A 37 16.75 1.62 -4.08
CA GLY A 37 16.41 0.26 -3.68
C GLY A 37 16.57 -0.02 -2.19
N ASN A 38 16.76 1.00 -1.34
CA ASN A 38 16.77 0.78 0.11
C ASN A 38 15.35 0.64 0.64
N GLU A 39 15.19 -0.22 1.64
CA GLU A 39 13.93 -0.35 2.36
C GLU A 39 13.67 0.89 3.22
N VAL A 40 12.46 1.44 3.12
CA VAL A 40 11.96 2.53 3.95
C VAL A 40 10.63 2.12 4.54
N ARG A 41 10.49 2.26 5.87
CA ARG A 41 9.24 2.01 6.60
C ARG A 41 8.68 3.33 7.12
N LEU A 42 7.37 3.52 7.06
CA LEU A 42 6.75 4.72 7.63
C LEU A 42 7.04 4.84 9.14
N SER A 43 7.08 3.71 9.84
CA SER A 43 7.40 3.63 11.26
C SER A 43 8.78 4.19 11.62
N ASP A 44 9.76 4.15 10.71
CA ASP A 44 11.10 4.71 10.93
C ASP A 44 11.10 6.24 10.94
N LEU A 45 10.06 6.88 10.38
CA LEU A 45 9.88 8.33 10.32
C LEU A 45 9.04 8.89 11.50
N LYS A 46 8.74 8.08 12.51
CA LYS A 46 7.95 8.52 13.68
C LYS A 46 8.60 9.73 14.36
N GLY A 47 7.75 10.69 14.76
CA GLY A 47 8.17 11.95 15.38
C GLY A 47 8.50 13.06 14.38
N GLN A 48 8.57 12.75 13.08
CA GLN A 48 8.76 13.75 12.03
C GLN A 48 7.42 14.09 11.35
N LYS A 49 7.30 15.32 10.84
CA LYS A 49 6.20 15.69 9.94
C LYS A 49 6.51 15.16 8.54
N VAL A 50 5.63 14.32 8.01
CA VAL A 50 5.82 13.66 6.71
C VAL A 50 4.71 14.08 5.75
N TRP A 51 5.07 14.48 4.53
CA TRP A 51 4.14 14.69 3.42
C TRP A 51 4.29 13.55 2.43
N LEU A 52 3.23 12.76 2.23
CA LEU A 52 3.20 11.67 1.25
C LEU A 52 2.49 12.13 -0.03
N TRP A 53 3.17 12.02 -1.18
CA TRP A 53 2.63 12.41 -2.48
C TRP A 53 2.64 11.22 -3.44
N PHE A 54 1.46 10.76 -3.86
CA PHE A 54 1.29 9.69 -4.83
C PHE A 54 1.08 10.28 -6.24
N PHE A 55 1.77 9.73 -7.25
CA PHE A 55 1.66 10.15 -8.65
C PHE A 55 1.60 8.93 -9.59
N SER A 56 0.88 9.06 -10.71
CA SER A 56 0.51 7.94 -11.58
C SER A 56 1.59 7.55 -12.61
N SER A 57 2.46 8.49 -12.96
CA SER A 57 3.55 8.28 -13.92
C SER A 57 4.71 9.23 -13.61
N PRO A 58 5.97 8.81 -13.78
CA PRO A 58 7.14 9.69 -13.61
C PRO A 58 7.13 10.91 -14.56
N GLY A 59 6.23 10.96 -15.55
CA GLY A 59 6.09 12.05 -16.53
C GLY A 59 5.00 13.10 -16.25
N GLY A 60 4.42 13.16 -15.05
CA GLY A 60 3.73 14.36 -14.56
C GLY A 60 2.42 14.80 -15.24
N GLY A 61 1.77 13.95 -16.04
CA GLY A 61 0.44 14.24 -16.58
C GLY A 61 -0.67 13.74 -15.67
N ASN A 62 -0.97 14.46 -14.59
CA ASN A 62 -2.15 14.27 -13.74
C ASN A 62 -2.89 15.59 -13.57
#